data_AF-A0A0K1PRT0-F1
#
_entry.id   AF-A0A0K1PRT0-F1
#
_cell.length_a   1.000
_cell.length_b   1.000
_cell.length_c   1.000
_cell.angle_alpha   90.00
_cell.angle_beta   90.00
_cell.angle_gamma   90.00
#
_symmetry.space_group_name_H-M   'P 1'
#
loop_
_entity.id
_entity.type
_entity.pdbx_description
1 polymer ?
#
loop_
_entity_poly.entity_id
_entity_poly.type
_entity_poly.pdbx_seq_one_letter_code
_entity_poly.pdbx_strand_id
1 'polypeptide(L)'
;MMKLKTLMAASLSLFALFAFAGCAADTEGDEGDTATSEDKLLAGRKVPESEVAELLRDAGFPEDVVPTMVCTAKWESSFFERAYNKNKNGSKDYGLFQINSVHLGDENCPTTIEGLYTASKNAQCAFNVYSNEGLTAWVGYKKHKTECNNYKLK
;
A
#
# COMPACT_ATOMS: atom_id res chain seq x y z
N MET A 1 -36.67 -33.68 -31.26
CA MET A 1 -35.77 -34.78 -31.63
C MET A 1 -34.32 -34.32 -31.40
N MET A 2 -33.82 -34.48 -30.18
CA MET A 2 -32.41 -34.17 -29.82
C MET A 2 -31.54 -35.38 -30.18
N LYS A 3 -30.55 -35.19 -31.06
CA LYS A 3 -29.53 -36.21 -31.33
C LYS A 3 -28.40 -36.04 -30.32
N LEU A 4 -28.38 -36.95 -29.34
CA LEU A 4 -27.23 -37.25 -28.49
C LEU A 4 -26.18 -37.96 -29.36
N LYS A 5 -24.94 -37.45 -29.38
CA LYS A 5 -23.78 -38.21 -29.88
C LYS A 5 -22.68 -38.19 -28.84
N THR A 6 -22.30 -39.41 -28.48
CA THR A 6 -21.34 -39.76 -27.44
C THR A 6 -19.98 -40.07 -28.06
N LEU A 7 -18.93 -39.63 -27.36
CA LEU A 7 -17.53 -40.11 -27.28
C LEU A 7 -16.71 -40.38 -28.56
N MET A 8 -15.53 -39.75 -28.62
CA MET A 8 -14.26 -40.45 -28.82
C MET A 8 -13.16 -39.82 -27.96
N ALA A 9 -12.50 -40.65 -27.17
CA ALA A 9 -11.25 -40.37 -26.47
C ALA A 9 -10.13 -41.13 -27.19
N ALA A 10 -9.01 -40.46 -27.46
CA ALA A 10 -7.69 -41.06 -27.60
C ALA A 10 -6.66 -39.96 -27.93
N SER A 11 -5.67 -39.78 -27.06
CA SER A 11 -4.29 -39.48 -27.49
C SER A 11 -3.35 -39.82 -26.35
N LEU A 12 -2.61 -40.92 -26.54
CA LEU A 12 -1.45 -41.32 -25.77
C LEU A 12 -0.21 -40.78 -26.50
N SER A 13 0.64 -40.01 -25.83
CA SER A 13 2.06 -39.78 -26.16
C SER A 13 2.62 -38.77 -25.15
N LEU A 14 3.84 -38.83 -24.66
CA LEU A 14 4.91 -39.82 -24.59
C LEU A 14 5.84 -39.21 -23.53
N PHE A 15 6.20 -39.97 -22.49
CA PHE A 15 7.11 -39.49 -21.44
C PHE A 15 8.50 -39.23 -22.04
N ALA A 16 8.95 -37.97 -22.07
CA ALA A 16 10.35 -37.63 -22.28
C ALA A 16 11.03 -37.49 -20.91
N LEU A 17 11.84 -38.50 -20.56
CA LEU A 17 12.79 -38.44 -19.45
C LEU A 17 13.94 -37.50 -19.84
N PHE A 18 13.97 -36.30 -19.27
CA PHE A 18 15.18 -35.48 -19.25
C PHE A 18 16.02 -35.86 -18.04
N ALA A 19 17.10 -36.61 -18.27
CA ALA A 19 18.18 -36.73 -17.31
C ALA A 19 19.09 -35.51 -17.45
N PHE A 20 18.96 -34.55 -16.54
CA PHE A 20 19.99 -33.53 -16.32
C PHE A 20 20.94 -34.03 -15.24
N ALA A 21 22.13 -34.46 -15.65
CA ALA A 21 23.30 -34.46 -14.79
C ALA A 21 23.87 -33.04 -14.80
N GLY A 22 23.89 -32.37 -13.65
CA GLY A 22 24.42 -31.02 -13.49
C GLY A 22 24.82 -30.77 -12.04
N CYS A 23 26.04 -30.27 -11.86
CA CYS A 23 26.77 -30.15 -10.60
C CYS A 23 26.08 -29.37 -9.48
N ALA A 24 26.43 -29.77 -8.26
CA ALA A 24 26.23 -29.04 -7.02
C ALA A 24 26.75 -27.61 -7.09
N ALA A 25 25.96 -26.67 -6.57
CA ALA A 25 26.40 -25.40 -6.04
C ALA A 25 25.48 -25.06 -4.87
N ASP A 26 26.05 -25.07 -3.67
CA ASP A 26 25.39 -24.57 -2.46
C ASP A 26 25.11 -23.08 -2.66
N THR A 27 23.83 -22.73 -2.77
CA THR A 27 23.38 -21.36 -2.59
C THR A 27 22.53 -21.32 -1.34
N GLU A 28 23.16 -20.88 -0.25
CA GLU A 28 22.48 -20.28 0.89
C GLU A 28 21.74 -19.03 0.37
N GLY A 29 20.49 -19.21 0.00
CA GLY A 29 19.54 -18.15 -0.31
C GLY A 29 18.58 -18.02 0.85
N ASP A 30 18.84 -17.02 1.68
CA ASP A 30 18.03 -16.53 2.79
C ASP A 30 16.51 -16.60 2.54
N GLU A 31 15.81 -17.26 3.46
CA GLU A 31 14.35 -17.30 3.57
C GLU A 31 13.83 -15.91 3.95
N GLY A 32 13.65 -15.04 2.95
CA GLY A 32 12.87 -13.83 3.06
C GLY A 32 11.38 -14.08 2.86
N ASP A 33 10.77 -14.98 3.64
CA ASP A 33 9.33 -15.20 3.63
C ASP A 33 8.62 -14.04 4.36
N THR A 34 8.45 -12.93 3.64
CA THR A 34 7.37 -11.98 3.94
C THR A 34 6.42 -12.01 2.76
N ALA A 35 5.38 -12.82 2.90
CA ALA A 35 4.19 -12.77 2.08
C ALA A 35 3.63 -11.33 2.10
N THR A 36 4.12 -10.49 1.20
CA THR A 36 3.41 -9.27 0.80
C THR A 36 2.15 -9.77 0.11
N SER A 37 1.00 -9.51 0.73
CA SER A 37 -0.30 -9.76 0.10
C SER A 37 -0.25 -9.22 -1.32
N GLU A 38 -0.64 -10.02 -2.31
CA GLU A 38 -0.61 -9.69 -3.75
C GLU A 38 -1.35 -8.38 -4.14
N ASP A 39 -1.97 -7.72 -3.15
CA ASP A 39 -2.80 -6.52 -3.25
C ASP A 39 -2.15 -5.23 -2.69
N LYS A 40 -0.94 -5.26 -2.11
CA LYS A 40 -0.21 -4.05 -1.65
C LYS A 40 0.99 -3.74 -2.55
N LEU A 41 1.01 -2.55 -3.14
CA LEU A 41 2.10 -2.06 -4.00
C LEU A 41 2.75 -0.82 -3.39
N LEU A 42 4.08 -0.81 -3.32
CA LEU A 42 4.88 0.38 -3.03
C LEU A 42 5.45 0.90 -4.35
N ALA A 43 5.08 2.13 -4.73
CA ALA A 43 5.45 2.69 -6.03
C ALA A 43 5.61 4.21 -5.99
N GLY A 44 6.17 4.76 -7.07
CA GLY A 44 6.46 6.18 -7.19
C GLY A 44 7.72 6.59 -6.42
N ARG A 45 7.89 7.89 -6.23
CA ARG A 45 9.01 8.43 -5.48
C ARG A 45 8.82 8.15 -3.99
N LYS A 46 9.92 7.84 -3.31
CA LYS A 46 9.97 7.85 -1.84
C LYS A 46 10.17 9.28 -1.37
N VAL A 47 9.16 9.85 -0.73
CA VAL A 47 9.16 11.22 -0.23
C VAL A 47 10.09 11.31 0.98
N PRO A 48 11.07 12.23 1.00
CA PRO A 48 11.92 12.45 2.18
C PRO A 48 11.10 12.84 3.40
N GLU A 49 11.54 12.43 4.59
CA GLU A 49 10.85 12.69 5.85
C GLU A 49 10.56 14.19 6.09
N SER A 50 11.53 15.06 5.79
CA SER A 50 11.40 16.51 5.92
C SER A 50 10.33 17.07 4.98
N GLU A 51 10.24 16.56 3.76
CA GLU A 51 9.22 16.96 2.79
C GLU A 51 7.83 16.48 3.25
N VAL A 52 7.71 15.28 3.83
CA VAL A 52 6.43 14.85 4.42
C VAL A 52 5.99 15.79 5.55
N ALA A 53 6.94 16.23 6.39
CA ALA A 53 6.65 17.20 7.45
C ALA A 53 6.17 18.55 6.89
N GLU A 54 6.80 19.06 5.83
CA GLU A 54 6.37 20.28 5.12
C GLU A 54 4.96 20.13 4.54
N LEU A 55 4.68 19.02 3.83
CA LEU A 55 3.34 18.74 3.29
C LEU A 55 2.25 18.70 4.37
N LEU A 56 2.57 18.17 5.55
CA LEU A 56 1.64 18.14 6.69
C LEU A 56 1.39 19.54 7.27
N ARG A 57 2.43 20.37 7.38
CA ARG A 57 2.30 21.76 7.83
C ARG A 57 1.47 22.58 6.84
N ASP A 58 1.76 22.45 5.54
CA ASP A 58 1.02 23.11 4.47
C ASP A 58 -0.45 22.67 4.41
N ALA A 59 -0.74 21.41 4.79
CA ALA A 59 -2.10 20.89 4.90
C ALA A 59 -2.84 21.41 6.14
N GLY A 60 -2.15 21.97 7.14
CA GLY A 60 -2.76 22.57 8.33
C GLY A 60 -2.68 21.72 9.61
N PHE A 61 -1.89 20.64 9.63
CA PHE A 61 -1.72 19.84 10.84
C PHE A 61 -1.09 20.67 11.98
N PRO A 62 -1.55 20.50 13.24
CA PRO A 62 -0.88 21.07 14.41
C PRO A 62 0.58 20.62 14.50
N GLU A 63 1.51 21.53 14.81
CA GLU A 63 2.96 21.24 14.80
C GLU A 63 3.34 20.10 15.75
N ASP A 64 2.65 19.95 16.87
CA ASP A 64 2.86 18.85 17.83
C ASP A 64 2.41 17.48 17.30
N VAL A 65 1.54 17.45 16.29
CA VAL A 65 1.02 16.23 15.64
C VAL A 65 1.86 15.85 14.41
N VAL A 66 2.58 16.79 13.80
CA VAL A 66 3.37 16.56 12.58
C VAL A 66 4.32 15.36 12.72
N PRO A 67 5.15 15.21 13.77
CA PRO A 67 6.04 14.05 13.90
C PRO A 67 5.30 12.72 13.94
N THR A 68 4.13 12.68 14.59
CA THR A 68 3.28 11.48 14.66
C THR A 68 2.70 11.13 13.30
N MET A 69 2.28 12.12 12.50
CA MET A 69 1.77 11.87 11.16
C MET A 69 2.88 11.50 10.15
N VAL A 70 4.09 12.02 10.32
CA VAL A 70 5.27 11.54 9.57
C VAL A 70 5.53 10.07 9.86
N CYS A 71 5.52 9.66 11.13
CA CYS A 71 5.59 8.23 11.49
C CYS A 71 4.41 7.42 10.94
N THR A 72 3.22 8.02 10.87
CA THR A 72 2.05 7.35 10.28
C THR A 72 2.28 7.07 8.79
N ALA A 73 2.79 8.04 8.02
CA ALA A 73 3.15 7.83 6.61
C ALA A 73 4.21 6.72 6.42
N LYS A 74 5.19 6.62 7.34
CA LYS A 74 6.18 5.53 7.35
C LYS A 74 5.49 4.17 7.39
N TRP A 75 4.52 3.98 8.29
CA TRP A 75 3.87 2.69 8.50
C TRP A 75 2.73 2.40 7.52
N GLU A 76 2.15 3.43 6.91
CA GLU A 76 1.13 3.28 5.89
C GLU A 76 1.75 2.94 4.52
N SER A 77 2.70 3.76 4.06
CA SER A 77 3.20 3.73 2.68
C SER A 77 4.71 3.51 2.55
N SER A 78 5.46 3.38 3.64
CA SER A 78 6.94 3.45 3.60
C SER A 78 7.46 4.71 2.88
N PHE A 79 6.68 5.80 2.97
CA PHE A 79 6.88 7.08 2.27
C PHE A 79 6.76 7.06 0.75
N PHE A 80 6.22 6.00 0.14
CA PHE A 80 5.98 5.96 -1.30
C PHE A 80 4.72 6.75 -1.67
N GLU A 81 4.88 7.81 -2.48
CA GLU A 81 3.76 8.70 -2.83
C GLU A 81 2.68 8.05 -3.71
N ARG A 82 3.01 6.91 -4.36
CA ARG A 82 2.07 6.10 -5.14
C ARG A 82 1.82 4.73 -4.54
N ALA A 83 1.95 4.59 -3.21
CA ALA A 83 1.56 3.36 -2.53
C ALA A 83 0.06 3.05 -2.75
N TYR A 84 -0.26 1.77 -2.82
CA TYR A 84 -1.60 1.28 -3.12
C TYR A 84 -1.89 0.04 -2.28
N ASN A 85 -3.11 -0.07 -1.78
CA ASN A 85 -3.62 -1.25 -1.12
C ASN A 85 -5.08 -1.50 -1.51
N LYS A 86 -5.45 -2.77 -1.76
CA LYS A 86 -6.84 -3.17 -1.96
C LYS A 86 -7.41 -3.79 -0.69
N ASN A 87 -8.54 -3.27 -0.22
CA ASN A 87 -9.22 -3.78 0.96
C ASN A 87 -10.20 -4.91 0.62
N LYS A 88 -10.49 -5.75 1.62
CA LYS A 88 -11.43 -6.88 1.49
C LYS A 88 -12.84 -6.46 1.09
N ASN A 89 -13.26 -5.26 1.49
CA ASN A 89 -14.57 -4.69 1.14
C ASN A 89 -14.62 -4.05 -0.26
N GLY A 90 -13.54 -4.13 -1.04
CA GLY A 90 -13.44 -3.56 -2.39
C GLY A 90 -13.01 -2.10 -2.45
N SER A 91 -13.00 -1.38 -1.32
CA SER A 91 -12.36 -0.06 -1.23
C SER A 91 -10.84 -0.19 -1.39
N LYS A 92 -10.17 0.91 -1.69
CA LYS A 92 -8.73 0.94 -1.95
C LYS A 92 -8.11 2.12 -1.24
N ASP A 93 -6.88 1.95 -0.78
CA ASP A 93 -6.11 3.00 -0.10
C ASP A 93 -4.99 3.49 -1.01
N TYR A 94 -4.79 4.80 -1.04
CA TYR A 94 -3.93 5.45 -2.02
C TYR A 94 -2.94 6.43 -1.40
N GLY A 95 -1.74 6.40 -1.97
CA GLY A 95 -0.71 7.40 -1.76
C GLY A 95 -0.09 7.38 -0.37
N LEU A 96 0.54 8.51 -0.06
CA LEU A 96 1.46 8.70 1.07
C LEU A 96 0.84 8.37 2.44
N PHE A 97 -0.43 8.71 2.65
CA PHE A 97 -1.18 8.48 3.89
C PHE A 97 -2.23 7.37 3.76
N GLN A 98 -2.18 6.58 2.69
CA GLN A 98 -3.12 5.48 2.42
C GLN A 98 -4.59 5.93 2.59
N ILE A 99 -4.96 7.02 1.93
CA ILE A 99 -6.32 7.55 1.97
C ILE A 99 -7.26 6.59 1.26
N ASN A 100 -8.31 6.18 1.97
CA ASN A 100 -9.31 5.29 1.41
C ASN A 100 -10.17 5.99 0.33
N SER A 101 -10.50 5.28 -0.74
CA SER A 101 -11.36 5.73 -1.85
C SER A 101 -12.71 6.31 -1.41
N VAL A 102 -13.22 5.97 -0.23
CA VAL A 102 -14.49 6.51 0.28
C VAL A 102 -14.44 8.03 0.48
N HIS A 103 -13.25 8.61 0.67
CA HIS A 103 -13.08 10.06 0.88
C HIS A 103 -12.97 10.87 -0.42
N LEU A 104 -13.11 10.24 -1.59
CA LEU A 104 -13.08 10.99 -2.86
C LEU A 104 -14.22 12.01 -2.91
N GLY A 105 -13.85 13.27 -3.12
CA GLY A 105 -14.80 14.39 -3.19
C GLY A 105 -15.27 14.92 -1.85
N ASP A 106 -14.77 14.40 -0.73
CA ASP A 106 -14.91 15.05 0.58
C ASP A 106 -14.19 16.42 0.58
N GLU A 107 -14.47 17.24 1.59
CA GLU A 107 -13.80 18.52 1.78
C GLU A 107 -12.27 18.34 1.81
N ASN A 108 -11.55 19.17 1.05
CA ASN A 108 -10.09 19.11 0.88
C ASN A 108 -9.54 17.78 0.34
N CYS A 109 -10.40 16.92 -0.22
CA CYS A 109 -10.01 15.67 -0.86
C CYS A 109 -10.14 15.74 -2.39
N PRO A 110 -9.25 15.07 -3.15
CA PRO A 110 -9.40 14.93 -4.59
C PRO A 110 -10.70 14.29 -5.02
N THR A 111 -11.20 14.66 -6.19
CA THR A 111 -12.32 13.99 -6.86
C THR A 111 -11.86 12.84 -7.76
N THR A 112 -10.55 12.66 -7.94
CA THR A 112 -9.97 11.62 -8.81
C THR A 112 -8.91 10.80 -8.08
N ILE A 113 -8.74 9.55 -8.50
CA ILE A 113 -7.71 8.65 -7.97
C ILE A 113 -6.30 9.20 -8.18
N GLU A 114 -6.03 9.79 -9.36
CA GLU A 114 -4.70 10.37 -9.63
C GLU A 114 -4.39 11.54 -8.69
N GLY A 115 -5.42 12.28 -8.26
CA GLY A 115 -5.25 13.29 -7.24
C GLY A 115 -4.81 12.70 -5.89
N LEU A 116 -5.27 11.49 -5.52
CA LEU A 116 -4.82 10.82 -4.29
C LEU A 116 -3.37 10.35 -4.36
N TYR A 117 -2.78 10.20 -5.54
CA TYR A 117 -1.34 9.93 -5.70
C TYR A 117 -0.48 11.20 -5.69
N THR A 118 -1.08 12.40 -5.70
CA THR A 118 -0.34 13.65 -5.54
C THR A 118 -0.10 13.90 -4.06
N ALA A 119 1.16 13.86 -3.61
CA ALA A 119 1.53 13.90 -2.20
C ALA A 119 0.91 15.08 -1.42
N SER A 120 0.90 16.29 -1.99
CA SER A 120 0.29 17.48 -1.36
C SER A 120 -1.22 17.37 -1.21
N LYS A 121 -1.93 16.89 -2.24
CA LYS A 121 -3.38 16.66 -2.17
C LYS A 121 -3.74 15.50 -1.23
N ASN A 122 -2.89 14.48 -1.18
CA ASN A 122 -3.05 13.36 -0.25
C ASN A 122 -2.91 13.83 1.20
N ALA A 123 -1.94 14.71 1.49
CA ALA A 123 -1.76 15.35 2.80
C ALA A 123 -2.94 16.25 3.18
N GLN A 124 -3.47 17.04 2.24
CA GLN A 124 -4.68 17.85 2.44
C GLN A 124 -5.89 17.00 2.80
N CYS A 125 -6.09 15.89 2.08
CA CYS A 125 -7.16 14.96 2.41
C CYS A 125 -6.91 14.25 3.76
N ALA A 126 -5.66 13.92 4.08
CA ALA A 126 -5.31 13.37 5.39
C ALA A 126 -5.65 14.35 6.53
N PHE A 127 -5.50 15.66 6.32
CA PHE A 127 -5.90 16.66 7.30
C PHE A 127 -7.42 16.69 7.52
N ASN A 128 -8.22 16.55 6.45
CA ASN A 128 -9.67 16.40 6.59
C ASN A 128 -10.04 15.14 7.39
N VAL A 129 -9.44 13.99 7.07
CA VAL A 129 -9.68 12.73 7.82
C VAL A 129 -9.27 12.89 9.28
N TYR A 130 -8.09 13.47 9.55
CA TYR A 130 -7.61 13.70 10.92
C TYR A 130 -8.54 14.62 11.71
N SER A 131 -9.04 15.68 11.09
CA SER A 131 -9.92 16.66 11.73
C SER A 131 -11.27 16.05 12.14
N ASN A 132 -11.76 15.06 11.39
CA ASN A 132 -13.03 14.40 11.66
C ASN A 132 -12.91 13.14 12.51
N GLU A 133 -11.84 12.36 12.34
CA GLU A 133 -11.71 11.00 12.90
C GLU A 133 -10.52 10.83 13.86
N GLY A 134 -9.61 11.80 13.90
CA GLY A 134 -8.38 11.76 14.68
C GLY A 134 -7.36 10.72 14.17
N LEU A 135 -6.25 10.58 14.90
CA LEU A 135 -5.15 9.69 14.53
C LEU A 135 -5.56 8.20 14.40
N THR A 136 -6.65 7.79 15.04
CA THR A 136 -7.10 6.39 15.05
C THR A 136 -7.72 5.91 13.74
N ALA A 137 -7.93 6.81 12.77
CA ALA A 137 -8.33 6.44 11.41
C ALA A 137 -7.29 5.50 10.77
N TRP A 138 -6.00 5.73 11.00
CA TRP A 138 -4.89 4.98 10.39
C TRP A 138 -4.56 3.69 11.13
N VAL A 139 -4.50 2.58 10.39
CA VAL A 139 -4.12 1.26 10.95
C VAL A 139 -2.63 1.23 11.26
N GLY A 140 -1.79 1.84 10.43
CA GLY A 140 -0.36 2.01 10.65
C GLY A 140 -0.09 2.72 11.98
N TYR A 141 -0.75 3.86 12.23
CA TYR A 141 -0.67 4.54 13.53
C TYR A 141 -1.12 3.64 14.68
N LYS A 142 -2.29 2.98 14.59
CA LYS A 142 -2.80 2.12 15.67
C LYS A 142 -1.82 1.01 16.05
N LYS A 143 -1.18 0.37 15.07
CA LYS A 143 -0.21 -0.71 15.30
C LYS A 143 1.13 -0.20 15.85
N HIS A 144 1.50 1.03 15.55
CA HIS A 144 2.80 1.64 15.92
C HIS A 144 2.66 2.86 16.83
N LYS A 145 1.58 2.93 17.62
CA LYS A 145 1.20 4.11 18.40
C LYS A 145 2.32 4.61 19.31
N THR A 146 2.97 3.71 20.04
CA THR A 146 4.07 4.08 20.95
C THR A 146 5.25 4.68 20.19
N GLU A 147 5.61 4.13 19.03
CA GLU A 147 6.67 4.68 18.19
C GLU A 147 6.26 6.05 17.66
N CYS A 148 5.05 6.18 17.10
CA CYS A 148 4.61 7.41 16.47
C CYS A 148 4.35 8.56 17.45
N ASN A 149 3.92 8.26 18.68
CA ASN A 149 3.77 9.27 19.73
C ASN A 149 5.12 9.81 20.23
N ASN A 150 6.20 9.04 20.06
CA ASN A 150 7.55 9.43 20.48
C ASN A 150 8.44 9.82 19.30
N TYR A 151 7.89 9.87 18.08
CA TYR A 151 8.67 10.10 16.87
C TYR A 151 9.33 11.48 16.90
N LYS A 152 10.58 11.54 16.45
CA LYS A 152 11.36 12.77 16.36
C LYS A 152 11.80 12.93 14.92
N LEU A 153 11.47 14.08 14.34
CA LEU A 153 11.97 14.45 13.02
C LEU A 153 13.48 14.60 13.09
N LYS A 154 14.17 14.06 12.09
CA LYS A 154 15.63 14.15 11.96
C LYS A 154 16.07 15.43 11.27
#